data_AF-A0A7Y5VZ34-F1
#
_entry.id   AF-A0A7Y5VZ34-F1
#
_cell.length_a   1.000
_cell.length_b   1.000
_cell.length_c   1.000
_cell.angle_alpha   90.00
_cell.angle_beta   90.00
_cell.angle_gamma   90.00
#
_symmetry.space_group_name_H-M   'P 1'
#
loop_
_entity.id
_entity.type
_entity.pdbx_description
1 polymer ?
#
loop_
_entity_poly.entity_id
_entity_poly.type
_entity_poly.pdbx_seq_one_letter_code
_entity_poly.pdbx_strand_id
1 'polypeptide(L)'
;MELFLKIFVGNIVLLFVLISVHECGHWVFGRLAGLPARCMRIRLLTFPQQVQLRDEQKDNAWVSVSDFDRYWSILAVSVPSTRGKFLYVVGGFVFETAFLAVLCAVLVFQQQRLYALVAAGVSLLMYAIYVFAMDLPQSKARGKPWGDTTILVHLARGPGLTVASLMVLSRLLLLLFAWKG
;
A
#
# COMPACT_ATOMS: atom_id res chain seq x y z
N MET A 1 21.41 6.95 -23.72
CA MET A 1 21.23 5.55 -23.27
C MET A 1 21.46 5.41 -21.76
N GLU A 2 22.55 5.95 -21.20
CA GLU A 2 22.85 5.86 -19.76
C GLU A 2 21.77 6.44 -18.84
N LEU A 3 21.29 7.67 -19.11
CA LEU A 3 20.24 8.30 -18.31
C LEU A 3 18.93 7.50 -18.33
N PHE A 4 18.54 6.99 -19.50
CA PHE A 4 17.36 6.14 -19.64
C PHE A 4 17.48 4.88 -18.78
N LEU A 5 18.63 4.19 -18.83
CA LEU A 5 18.85 2.99 -18.03
C LEU A 5 18.82 3.29 -16.53
N LYS A 6 19.44 4.41 -16.09
CA LYS A 6 19.39 4.85 -14.69
C LYS A 6 17.96 5.11 -14.21
N ILE A 7 17.17 5.83 -15.00
CA ILE A 7 15.77 6.11 -14.67
C ILE A 7 14.96 4.81 -14.67
N PHE A 8 15.15 3.93 -15.65
CA PHE A 8 14.44 2.67 -15.75
C PHE A 8 14.71 1.75 -14.55
N VAL A 9 15.98 1.48 -14.26
CA VAL A 9 16.41 0.66 -13.10
C VAL A 9 15.99 1.34 -11.80
N GLY A 10 16.18 2.65 -11.69
CA GLY A 10 15.77 3.44 -10.54
C GLY A 10 14.27 3.33 -10.26
N ASN A 11 13.43 3.30 -11.29
CA ASN A 11 11.99 3.09 -11.13
C ASN A 11 11.67 1.68 -10.66
N ILE A 12 12.31 0.63 -11.20
CA ILE A 12 12.09 -0.74 -10.72
C ILE A 12 12.43 -0.85 -9.23
N VAL A 13 13.57 -0.29 -8.82
CA VAL A 13 14.01 -0.26 -7.42
C VAL A 13 13.02 0.54 -6.58
N LEU A 14 12.62 1.73 -7.03
CA LEU A 14 11.65 2.57 -6.33
C LEU A 14 10.34 1.83 -6.11
N LEU A 15 9.80 1.17 -7.12
CA LEU A 15 8.55 0.40 -7.01
C LEU A 15 8.67 -0.70 -5.97
N PHE A 16 9.75 -1.48 -6.02
CA PHE A 16 9.99 -2.54 -5.04
C PHE A 16 10.08 -1.97 -3.62
N VAL A 17 10.78 -0.84 -3.44
CA VAL A 17 10.91 -0.17 -2.13
C VAL A 17 9.56 0.37 -1.65
N LEU A 18 8.78 1.03 -2.51
CA LEU A 18 7.45 1.55 -2.15
C LEU A 18 6.51 0.43 -1.71
N ILE A 19 6.46 -0.67 -2.46
CA ILE A 19 5.69 -1.86 -2.09
C ILE A 19 6.19 -2.42 -0.75
N SER A 20 7.50 -2.52 -0.55
CA SER A 20 8.07 -3.01 0.70
C SER A 20 7.67 -2.15 1.90
N VAL A 21 7.73 -0.82 1.74
CA VAL A 21 7.32 0.14 2.78
C VAL A 21 5.81 0.05 3.03
N HIS A 22 5.01 -0.14 1.98
CA HIS A 22 3.56 -0.33 2.09
C HIS A 22 3.22 -1.57 2.92
N GLU A 23 3.81 -2.73 2.60
CA GLU A 23 3.60 -3.96 3.38
C GLU A 23 4.10 -3.85 4.82
N CYS A 24 5.19 -3.13 5.05
CA CYS A 24 5.65 -2.79 6.40
C CYS A 24 4.59 -1.96 7.16
N GLY A 25 3.90 -1.05 6.49
CA GLY A 25 2.80 -0.28 7.05
C GLY A 25 1.66 -1.17 7.55
N HIS A 26 1.20 -2.12 6.72
CA HIS A 26 0.21 -3.12 7.14
C HIS A 26 0.68 -3.95 8.32
N TRP A 27 1.94 -4.38 8.31
CA TRP A 27 2.49 -5.17 9.40
C TRP A 27 2.52 -4.37 10.72
N VAL A 28 3.02 -3.13 10.70
CA VAL A 28 3.10 -2.27 11.89
C VAL A 28 1.70 -1.93 12.40
N PHE A 29 0.79 -1.50 11.52
CA PHE A 29 -0.56 -1.13 11.93
C PHE A 29 -1.41 -2.35 12.31
N GLY A 30 -1.11 -3.52 11.74
CA GLY A 30 -1.65 -4.80 12.18
C GLY A 30 -1.25 -5.10 13.62
N ARG A 31 0.02 -4.89 13.99
CA ARG A 31 0.48 -5.02 15.38
C ARG A 31 -0.32 -4.09 16.29
N LEU A 32 -0.48 -2.83 15.90
CA LEU A 32 -1.23 -1.83 16.66
C LEU A 32 -2.73 -2.16 16.76
N ALA A 33 -3.29 -2.82 15.75
CA ALA A 33 -4.68 -3.28 15.73
C ALA A 33 -4.89 -4.58 16.54
N GLY A 34 -3.84 -5.19 17.07
CA GLY A 34 -3.89 -6.38 17.93
C GLY A 34 -3.38 -7.68 17.31
N LEU A 35 -2.91 -7.67 16.06
CA LEU A 35 -2.33 -8.87 15.44
C LEU A 35 -0.96 -9.20 16.06
N PRO A 36 -0.72 -10.43 16.56
CA PRO A 36 0.61 -10.84 16.99
C PRO A 36 1.58 -10.91 15.80
N ALA A 37 2.85 -10.53 15.97
CA ALA A 37 3.85 -10.65 14.88
C ALA A 37 4.03 -12.09 14.39
N ARG A 38 3.92 -13.08 15.29
CA ARG A 38 4.03 -14.50 14.90
C ARG A 38 2.93 -14.94 13.94
N CYS A 39 1.85 -14.17 13.83
CA CYS A 39 0.72 -14.43 12.94
C CYS A 39 0.78 -13.61 11.65
N MET A 40 1.83 -12.82 11.42
CA MET A 40 1.97 -11.96 10.25
C MET A 40 3.31 -12.19 9.55
N ARG A 41 3.29 -12.26 8.22
CA ARG A 41 4.50 -12.45 7.42
C ARG A 41 4.43 -11.64 6.13
N ILE A 42 5.36 -10.70 5.97
CA ILE A 42 5.51 -9.95 4.71
C ILE A 42 6.07 -10.89 3.63
N ARG A 43 5.47 -10.84 2.43
CA ARG A 43 5.91 -11.60 1.24
C ARG A 43 6.01 -10.68 0.03
N LEU A 44 7.23 -10.27 -0.29
CA LEU A 44 7.52 -9.32 -1.38
C LEU A 44 7.80 -9.99 -2.73
N LEU A 45 8.15 -11.29 -2.72
CA LEU A 45 8.53 -12.05 -3.91
C LEU A 45 7.41 -12.94 -4.45
N THR A 46 6.21 -12.86 -3.87
CA THR A 46 5.01 -13.53 -4.35
C THR A 46 4.01 -12.49 -4.80
N PHE A 47 3.35 -12.71 -5.93
CA PHE A 47 2.31 -11.80 -6.42
C PHE A 47 0.91 -12.30 -6.03
N PRO A 48 0.02 -11.44 -5.50
CA PRO A 48 0.28 -10.06 -5.11
C PRO A 48 1.24 -10.00 -3.91
N GLN A 49 2.08 -8.96 -3.87
CA GLN A 49 2.86 -8.62 -2.67
C GLN A 49 1.90 -8.28 -1.55
N GLN A 50 2.20 -8.76 -0.34
CA GLN A 50 1.21 -8.78 0.74
C GLN A 50 1.83 -9.15 2.09
N VAL A 51 1.10 -8.85 3.16
CA VAL A 51 1.20 -9.52 4.46
C VAL A 51 0.31 -10.76 4.46
N GLN A 52 0.89 -11.94 4.68
CA GLN A 52 0.16 -13.16 4.94
C GLN A 52 -0.24 -13.25 6.42
N LEU A 53 -1.41 -13.82 6.69
CA LEU A 53 -1.88 -14.10 8.04
C LEU A 53 -1.80 -15.59 8.35
N ARG A 54 -1.48 -15.94 9.60
CA ARG A 54 -1.45 -17.32 10.06
C ARG A 54 -2.82 -17.74 10.60
N ASP A 55 -3.35 -18.85 10.10
CA ASP A 55 -4.58 -19.46 10.60
C ASP A 55 -4.30 -20.36 11.80
N GLU A 56 -4.07 -19.77 12.98
CA GLU A 56 -3.78 -20.52 14.21
C GLU A 56 -4.95 -21.42 14.66
N GLN A 57 -6.17 -21.20 14.16
CA GLN A 57 -7.37 -21.92 14.58
C GLN A 57 -7.64 -23.19 13.79
N LYS A 58 -7.18 -23.27 12.54
CA LYS A 58 -7.50 -24.40 11.66
C LYS A 58 -6.34 -25.37 11.46
N ASP A 59 -5.31 -24.95 10.74
CA ASP A 59 -4.21 -25.81 10.27
C ASP A 59 -2.84 -25.16 10.49
N ASN A 60 -2.78 -24.01 11.18
CA ASN A 60 -1.56 -23.20 11.35
C ASN A 60 -0.91 -22.74 10.04
N ALA A 61 -1.63 -22.79 8.91
CA ALA A 61 -1.11 -22.42 7.60
C ALA A 61 -1.02 -20.89 7.42
N TRP A 62 -0.15 -20.48 6.51
CA TRP A 62 -0.04 -19.09 6.05
C TRP A 62 -1.04 -18.86 4.92
N VAL A 63 -1.93 -17.90 5.12
CA VAL A 63 -3.02 -17.56 4.21
C VAL A 63 -2.69 -16.27 3.47
N SER A 64 -2.79 -16.35 2.15
CA SER A 64 -2.62 -15.24 1.22
C SER A 64 -3.94 -14.48 1.07
N VAL A 65 -3.88 -13.17 0.84
CA VAL A 65 -4.99 -12.30 0.40
C VAL A 65 -5.63 -12.80 -0.90
N SER A 66 -4.91 -13.61 -1.70
CA SER A 66 -5.50 -14.30 -2.85
C SER A 66 -6.64 -15.24 -2.46
N ASP A 67 -6.57 -15.83 -1.26
CA ASP A 67 -7.66 -16.56 -0.60
C ASP A 67 -8.42 -15.59 0.32
N PHE A 68 -9.06 -14.59 -0.28
CA PHE A 68 -9.63 -13.45 0.41
C PHE A 68 -10.63 -13.86 1.50
N ASP A 69 -11.48 -14.86 1.26
CA ASP A 69 -12.50 -15.28 2.22
C ASP A 69 -11.88 -15.84 3.49
N ARG A 70 -10.84 -16.67 3.35
CA ARG A 70 -10.09 -17.22 4.48
C ARG A 70 -9.22 -16.15 5.15
N TYR A 71 -8.59 -15.29 4.36
CA TYR A 71 -7.79 -14.18 4.86
C TYR A 71 -8.64 -13.24 5.73
N TRP A 72 -9.81 -12.88 5.23
CA TRP A 72 -10.74 -11.97 5.88
C TRP A 72 -11.35 -12.57 7.14
N SER A 73 -11.65 -13.87 7.16
CA SER A 73 -12.16 -14.52 8.36
C SER A 73 -11.12 -14.51 9.49
N ILE A 74 -9.85 -14.77 9.19
CA ILE A 74 -8.75 -14.70 10.17
C ILE A 74 -8.61 -13.27 10.70
N LEU A 75 -8.62 -12.27 9.81
CA LEU A 75 -8.55 -10.87 10.21
C LEU A 75 -9.77 -10.46 11.05
N ALA A 76 -10.97 -10.95 10.71
CA ALA A 76 -12.20 -10.63 11.43
C ALA A 76 -12.22 -11.19 12.85
N VAL A 77 -11.67 -12.38 13.06
CA VAL A 77 -11.55 -13.01 14.38
C VAL A 77 -10.42 -12.34 15.19
N SER A 78 -9.28 -12.08 14.56
CA SER A 78 -8.10 -11.54 15.25
C SER A 78 -8.22 -10.05 15.59
N VAL A 79 -8.93 -9.29 14.76
CA VAL A 79 -9.16 -7.85 14.93
C VAL A 79 -10.67 -7.60 14.88
N PRO A 80 -11.40 -7.75 15.99
CA PRO A 80 -12.86 -7.70 15.98
C PRO A 80 -13.42 -6.33 15.59
N SER A 81 -12.71 -5.25 15.93
CA SER A 81 -13.19 -3.89 15.71
C SER A 81 -13.01 -3.44 14.25
N THR A 82 -14.03 -2.81 13.68
CA THR A 82 -13.96 -2.19 12.35
C THR A 82 -12.86 -1.15 12.29
N ARG A 83 -12.64 -0.38 13.37
CA ARG A 83 -11.56 0.61 13.47
C ARG A 83 -10.19 -0.04 13.38
N GLY A 84 -9.98 -1.19 14.03
CA GLY A 84 -8.72 -1.93 13.94
C GLY A 84 -8.46 -2.47 12.53
N LYS A 85 -9.49 -3.03 11.86
CA LYS A 85 -9.37 -3.48 10.46
C LYS A 85 -9.06 -2.31 9.53
N PHE A 86 -9.72 -1.18 9.73
CA PHE A 86 -9.47 0.04 8.97
C PHE A 86 -8.04 0.53 9.19
N LEU A 87 -7.58 0.55 10.45
CA LEU A 87 -6.21 0.94 10.82
C LEU A 87 -5.18 0.03 10.13
N TYR A 88 -5.39 -1.29 10.15
CA TYR A 88 -4.55 -2.27 9.48
C TYR A 88 -4.37 -1.95 7.98
N VAL A 89 -5.46 -1.66 7.27
CA VAL A 89 -5.42 -1.37 5.82
C VAL A 89 -4.85 0.01 5.54
N VAL A 90 -5.20 1.03 6.33
CA VAL A 90 -4.65 2.39 6.16
C VAL A 90 -3.13 2.45 6.41
N GLY A 91 -2.60 1.54 7.23
CA GLY A 91 -1.18 1.51 7.58
C GLY A 91 -0.24 1.54 6.38
N GLY A 92 -0.55 0.76 5.32
CA GLY A 92 0.25 0.73 4.10
C GLY A 92 0.32 2.09 3.41
N PHE A 93 -0.83 2.74 3.23
CA PHE A 93 -0.94 4.07 2.64
C PHE A 93 -0.21 5.16 3.44
N VAL A 94 -0.28 5.11 4.78
CA VAL A 94 0.40 6.08 5.65
C VAL A 94 1.91 5.96 5.53
N PHE A 95 2.44 4.75 5.63
CA PHE A 95 3.89 4.51 5.56
C PHE A 95 4.46 4.85 4.19
N GLU A 96 3.79 4.41 3.12
CA GLU A 96 4.21 4.73 1.75
C GLU A 96 4.22 6.24 1.52
N THR A 97 3.17 6.96 1.95
CA THR A 97 3.07 8.41 1.76
C THR A 97 4.14 9.16 2.56
N ALA A 98 4.39 8.77 3.82
CA ALA A 98 5.41 9.38 4.65
C ALA A 98 6.81 9.16 4.07
N PHE A 99 7.12 7.93 3.66
CA PHE A 99 8.39 7.59 3.02
C PHE A 99 8.60 8.39 1.74
N LEU A 100 7.60 8.43 0.85
CA LEU A 100 7.70 9.17 -0.41
C LEU A 100 7.90 10.67 -0.17
N ALA A 101 7.22 11.25 0.82
CA ALA A 101 7.40 12.65 1.17
C ALA A 101 8.83 12.95 1.63
N VAL A 102 9.41 12.10 2.49
CA VAL A 102 10.81 12.22 2.95
C VAL A 102 11.77 12.05 1.78
N LEU A 103 11.55 11.05 0.91
CA LEU A 103 12.37 10.80 -0.27
C LEU A 103 12.39 12.02 -1.20
N CYS A 104 11.21 12.57 -1.53
CA CYS A 104 11.09 13.77 -2.36
C CYS A 104 11.78 14.97 -1.72
N ALA A 105 11.63 15.18 -0.41
CA ALA A 105 12.32 16.25 0.31
C ALA A 105 13.84 16.12 0.18
N VAL A 106 14.40 14.94 0.48
CA VAL A 106 15.84 14.67 0.39
C VAL A 106 16.36 14.93 -1.03
N LEU A 107 15.66 14.43 -2.05
CA LEU A 107 16.06 14.61 -3.45
C LEU A 107 16.03 16.09 -3.87
N VAL A 108 15.02 16.85 -3.47
CA VAL A 108 14.94 18.29 -3.75
C VAL A 108 16.08 19.05 -3.06
N PHE A 109 16.36 18.77 -1.79
CA PHE A 109 17.47 19.41 -1.06
C PHE A 109 18.85 19.07 -1.64
N GLN A 110 18.99 17.91 -2.27
CA GLN A 110 20.19 17.50 -3.01
C GLN A 110 20.26 18.03 -4.45
N GLN A 111 19.32 18.91 -4.85
CA GLN A 111 19.17 19.43 -6.22
C GLN A 111 18.91 18.34 -7.28
N GLN A 112 18.40 17.18 -6.86
CA GLN A 112 18.05 16.03 -7.70
C GLN A 112 16.56 16.04 -8.08
N ARG A 113 16.05 17.21 -8.52
CA ARG A 113 14.61 17.48 -8.74
C ARG A 113 13.95 16.54 -9.74
N LEU A 114 14.67 16.18 -10.81
CA LEU A 114 14.17 15.23 -11.80
C LEU A 114 13.79 13.89 -11.17
N TYR A 115 14.61 13.37 -10.25
CA TYR A 115 14.32 12.12 -9.56
C TYR A 115 13.16 12.26 -8.58
N ALA A 116 13.00 13.41 -7.92
CA ALA A 116 11.84 13.69 -7.07
C ALA A 116 10.53 13.71 -7.88
N LEU A 117 10.54 14.37 -9.05
CA LEU A 117 9.41 14.41 -9.97
C LEU A 117 9.05 13.02 -10.49
N VAL A 118 10.06 12.24 -10.91
CA VAL A 118 9.87 10.86 -11.36
C VAL A 118 9.30 10.01 -10.22
N ALA A 119 9.82 10.13 -9.00
CA ALA A 119 9.36 9.32 -7.87
C ALA A 119 7.90 9.59 -7.50
N ALA A 120 7.53 10.87 -7.37
CA ALA A 120 6.16 11.28 -7.09
C ALA A 120 5.21 10.92 -8.24
N GLY A 121 5.64 11.14 -9.49
CA GLY A 121 4.85 10.85 -10.69
C GLY A 121 4.59 9.36 -10.87
N VAL A 122 5.61 8.53 -10.69
CA VAL A 122 5.48 7.07 -10.78
C VAL A 122 4.63 6.54 -9.63
N SER A 123 4.78 7.03 -8.41
CA SER A 123 3.88 6.64 -7.29
C SER A 123 2.42 6.98 -7.59
N LEU A 124 2.12 8.18 -8.13
CA LEU A 124 0.76 8.56 -8.53
C LEU A 124 0.21 7.67 -9.64
N LEU A 125 1.00 7.45 -10.69
CA LEU A 125 0.60 6.60 -11.81
C LEU A 125 0.33 5.17 -11.34
N MET A 126 1.19 4.62 -10.50
CA MET A 126 1.01 3.27 -9.95
C MET A 126 -0.22 3.15 -9.07
N TYR A 127 -0.48 4.14 -8.21
CA TYR A 127 -1.71 4.14 -7.41
C TYR A 127 -2.95 4.20 -8.31
N ALA A 128 -2.93 5.00 -9.37
CA ALA A 128 -4.02 5.03 -10.35
C ALA A 128 -4.19 3.69 -11.08
N ILE A 129 -3.10 3.08 -11.55
CA ILE A 129 -3.14 1.75 -12.20
C ILE A 129 -3.68 0.70 -11.21
N TYR A 130 -3.17 0.67 -9.99
CA TYR A 130 -3.64 -0.23 -8.94
C TYR A 130 -5.14 -0.10 -8.73
N VAL A 131 -5.66 1.13 -8.53
CA VAL A 131 -7.08 1.34 -8.27
C VAL A 131 -7.95 1.02 -9.49
N PHE A 132 -7.62 1.58 -10.65
CA PHE A 132 -8.51 1.56 -11.82
C PHE A 132 -8.33 0.36 -12.73
N ALA A 133 -7.14 -0.26 -12.77
CA ALA A 133 -6.88 -1.44 -13.61
C ALA A 133 -6.90 -2.75 -12.83
N MET A 134 -6.71 -2.73 -11.51
CA MET A 134 -6.65 -3.95 -10.70
C MET A 134 -7.75 -4.01 -9.64
N ASP A 135 -7.73 -3.12 -8.64
CA ASP A 135 -8.57 -3.18 -7.45
C ASP A 135 -10.07 -3.06 -7.77
N LEU A 136 -10.51 -1.95 -8.38
CA LEU A 136 -11.92 -1.75 -8.72
C LEU A 136 -12.44 -2.81 -9.71
N PRO A 137 -11.73 -3.15 -10.81
CA PRO A 137 -12.19 -4.20 -11.73
C PRO A 137 -12.32 -5.57 -11.06
N GLN A 138 -11.31 -6.01 -10.29
CA GLN A 138 -11.35 -7.29 -9.57
C GLN A 138 -12.46 -7.31 -8.53
N SER A 139 -12.64 -6.21 -7.79
CA SER A 139 -13.69 -6.11 -6.79
C SER A 139 -15.08 -6.21 -7.42
N LYS A 140 -15.30 -5.52 -8.55
CA LYS A 140 -16.55 -5.60 -9.30
C LYS A 140 -16.80 -7.00 -9.88
N ALA A 141 -15.77 -7.63 -10.45
CA ALA A 141 -15.87 -8.97 -11.03
C ALA A 141 -16.18 -10.06 -9.99
N ARG A 142 -15.66 -9.91 -8.77
CA ARG A 142 -15.84 -10.89 -7.67
C ARG A 142 -17.04 -10.58 -6.77
N GLY A 143 -17.64 -9.39 -6.88
CA GLY A 143 -18.71 -8.93 -5.98
C GLY A 143 -18.25 -8.73 -4.52
N LYS A 144 -16.95 -8.63 -4.28
CA LYS A 144 -16.32 -8.51 -2.95
C LYS A 144 -15.15 -7.51 -3.02
N PRO A 145 -14.73 -6.88 -1.91
CA PRO A 145 -13.50 -6.10 -1.89
C PRO A 145 -12.29 -6.96 -2.29
N TRP A 146 -11.28 -6.38 -2.91
CA TRP A 146 -10.10 -7.13 -3.38
C TRP A 146 -8.78 -6.50 -2.94
N GLY A 147 -8.57 -5.21 -3.21
CA GLY A 147 -7.42 -4.44 -2.78
C GLY A 147 -7.76 -3.46 -1.65
N ASP A 148 -6.72 -2.79 -1.16
CA ASP A 148 -6.77 -1.92 0.02
C ASP A 148 -7.78 -0.80 -0.13
N THR A 149 -7.87 -0.18 -1.31
CA THR A 149 -8.80 0.92 -1.54
C THR A 149 -10.25 0.45 -1.48
N THR A 150 -10.59 -0.65 -2.15
CA THR A 150 -11.95 -1.21 -2.08
C THR A 150 -12.27 -1.75 -0.69
N ILE A 151 -11.30 -2.33 0.02
CA ILE A 151 -11.47 -2.78 1.42
C ILE A 151 -11.76 -1.59 2.34
N LEU A 152 -11.02 -0.48 2.23
CA LEU A 152 -11.28 0.72 3.04
C LEU A 152 -12.68 1.28 2.80
N VAL A 153 -13.09 1.41 1.54
CA VAL A 153 -14.41 1.92 1.17
C VAL A 153 -15.51 0.97 1.65
N HIS A 154 -15.26 -0.34 1.62
CA HIS A 154 -16.20 -1.34 2.15
C HIS A 154 -16.31 -1.28 3.68
N LEU A 155 -15.20 -1.12 4.39
CA LEU A 155 -15.17 -1.02 5.86
C LEU A 155 -15.84 0.27 6.36
N ALA A 156 -15.53 1.40 5.72
CA ALA A 156 -16.05 2.71 6.09
C ALA A 156 -16.02 3.65 4.89
N ARG A 157 -17.13 3.75 4.14
CA ARG A 157 -17.21 4.48 2.86
C ARG A 157 -16.67 5.90 2.92
N GLY A 158 -17.11 6.71 3.89
CA GLY A 158 -16.66 8.10 4.04
C GLY A 158 -15.15 8.19 4.28
N PRO A 159 -14.64 7.65 5.41
CA PRO A 159 -13.20 7.65 5.70
C PRO A 159 -12.33 6.99 4.61
N GLY A 160 -12.79 5.90 4.00
CA GLY A 160 -12.07 5.21 2.94
C GLY A 160 -11.92 6.08 1.69
N LEU A 161 -12.98 6.78 1.28
CA LEU A 161 -12.91 7.76 0.20
C LEU A 161 -11.97 8.92 0.56
N THR A 162 -12.02 9.40 1.81
CA THR A 162 -11.09 10.45 2.28
C THR A 162 -9.64 10.00 2.15
N VAL A 163 -9.28 8.80 2.60
CA VAL A 163 -7.92 8.26 2.46
C VAL A 163 -7.52 8.16 0.99
N ALA A 164 -8.41 7.64 0.13
CA ALA A 164 -8.13 7.54 -1.29
C ALA A 164 -7.91 8.92 -1.96
N SER A 165 -8.68 9.93 -1.58
CA SER A 165 -8.49 11.31 -2.04
C SER A 165 -7.19 11.91 -1.53
N LEU A 166 -6.83 11.68 -0.27
CA LEU A 166 -5.56 12.15 0.31
C LEU A 166 -4.35 11.48 -0.34
N MET A 167 -4.46 10.23 -0.75
CA MET A 167 -3.42 9.53 -1.52
C MET A 167 -3.12 10.24 -2.84
N VAL A 168 -4.16 10.63 -3.59
CA VAL A 168 -3.99 11.41 -4.83
C VAL A 168 -3.45 12.81 -4.53
N LEU A 169 -4.07 13.52 -3.59
CA LEU A 169 -3.72 14.91 -3.27
C LEU A 169 -2.28 15.03 -2.78
N SER A 170 -1.83 14.15 -1.89
CA SER A 170 -0.45 14.16 -1.38
C SER A 170 0.57 14.00 -2.51
N ARG A 171 0.34 13.12 -3.48
CA ARG A 171 1.25 12.92 -4.61
C ARG A 171 1.25 14.11 -5.58
N LEU A 172 0.10 14.74 -5.80
CA LEU A 172 0.01 15.99 -6.55
C LEU A 172 0.78 17.12 -5.85
N LEU A 173 0.68 17.23 -4.53
CA LEU A 173 1.44 18.21 -3.74
C LEU A 173 2.95 17.94 -3.80
N LEU A 174 3.38 16.68 -3.75
CA LEU A 174 4.79 16.30 -3.89
C LEU A 174 5.33 16.60 -5.30
N LEU A 175 4.51 16.40 -6.35
CA LEU A 175 4.86 16.81 -7.71
C LEU A 175 5.04 18.33 -7.82
N LEU A 176 4.12 19.11 -7.25
CA LEU A 176 4.22 20.57 -7.23
C LEU A 176 5.44 21.05 -6.43
N PHE A 177 5.72 20.40 -5.29
CA PHE A 177 6.89 20.67 -4.47
C PHE A 177 8.19 20.39 -5.25
N ALA A 178 8.31 19.22 -5.88
CA ALA A 178 9.47 18.86 -6.68
C ALA A 178 9.65 19.72 -7.95
N TRP A 179 8.55 20.26 -8.49
CA TRP A 179 8.60 21.17 -9.63
C TRP A 179 9.10 22.57 -9.25
N LYS A 180 8.62 23.12 -8.11
CA LYS A 180 8.91 24.50 -7.69
C LYS A 180 10.18 24.66 -6.86
N GLY A 181 10.51 23.65 -6.04
CA GLY A 181 11.65 23.69 -5.10
C GLY A 181 12.95 23.61 -5.83
#